data_AF-A0A195AYV6-F1
#
_entry.id   AF-A0A195AYV6-F1
#
_cell.length_a   1.000
_cell.length_b   1.000
_cell.length_c   1.000
_cell.angle_alpha   90.00
_cell.angle_beta   90.00
_cell.angle_gamma   90.00
#
_symmetry.space_group_name_H-M   'P 1'
#
loop_
_entity.id
_entity.type
_entity.pdbx_description
1 polymer ?
#
loop_
_entity_poly.entity_id
_entity_poly.type
_entity_poly.pdbx_seq_one_letter_code
_entity_poly.pdbx_strand_id
1 'polypeptide(L)'
;MNGTVHYAMVALRQTSGCKIIADYSTNPNPVYRTIALSTIDGLKTVEDDKISVDNSRYTVHVLIGELYYICLTSKVNCPSSAIWVESCSQIFLQRLRAVYKDLPLADLSKNLINLTEDEFSKPLKKIIEEYNQGIGCKNLTSKLEEELIEVRRILMNGVQKLIDRGERLDELIRKTQNLEISGRITDLTKFTAIAYPLQYSRDFHVVSRARQKKNSNLKIVIVTSIFMLIMASQLGFAINSVELQNVIKIKHDLAESLKLKHFIAARKIQAWFRGIITRNHLRKLHEKATILQRHWRGYYTRMFIINQYLVIRVHQMWQDHYNNMAMRIQAVWRGYWSRKTKINFLQFQRWLKNVYIKNNETLENMQRFRQREFEHMESLIEQEAMLWILFILFKLHHLLRTKCRPGVITRIDKTRFIYIEEMLKCLEYNQYIAKVKTVCKDCQIDRKCSLIFRNTYFEKCEKEIREFERSLRSGKVHISKNIVN
;
A
#
# COMPACT_ATOMS: atom_id res chain seq x y z
N MET A 1 -19.12 -20.18 14.05
CA MET A 1 -19.19 -20.41 15.51
C MET A 1 -17.82 -20.11 16.09
N ASN A 2 -17.74 -19.25 17.10
CA ASN A 2 -16.48 -18.96 17.80
C ASN A 2 -16.01 -20.24 18.48
N GLY A 3 -14.74 -20.59 18.35
CA GLY A 3 -14.20 -21.81 18.98
C GLY A 3 -14.25 -21.66 20.49
N THR A 4 -15.13 -22.43 21.14
CA THR A 4 -15.37 -22.36 22.59
C THR A 4 -14.09 -22.63 23.36
N VAL A 5 -13.73 -21.73 24.28
CA VAL A 5 -12.62 -21.92 25.22
C VAL A 5 -13.14 -22.76 26.39
N HIS A 6 -12.59 -23.97 26.53
CA HIS A 6 -12.95 -24.91 27.60
C HIS A 6 -12.11 -24.73 28.85
N TYR A 7 -10.87 -24.28 28.68
CA TYR A 7 -9.89 -24.06 29.73
C TYR A 7 -8.94 -22.93 29.32
N ALA A 8 -8.50 -22.13 30.28
CA ALA A 8 -7.39 -21.19 30.09
C ALA A 8 -6.57 -21.07 31.37
N MET A 9 -5.31 -20.67 31.21
CA MET A 9 -4.32 -20.60 32.28
C MET A 9 -3.34 -19.44 32.04
N VAL A 10 -2.95 -18.80 33.14
CA VAL A 10 -1.88 -17.80 33.20
C VAL A 10 -0.82 -18.33 34.17
N ALA A 11 0.44 -18.40 33.71
CA ALA A 11 1.52 -19.01 34.49
C ALA A 11 2.89 -18.35 34.25
N LEU A 12 3.75 -18.37 35.27
CA LEU A 12 5.09 -17.81 35.26
C LEU A 12 6.13 -18.87 34.88
N ARG A 13 7.05 -18.53 33.97
CA ARG A 13 8.24 -19.36 33.66
C ARG A 13 9.22 -19.34 34.84
N GLN A 14 9.67 -20.50 35.29
CA GLN A 14 10.73 -20.63 36.30
C GLN A 14 11.82 -21.59 35.80
N THR A 15 12.97 -21.61 36.47
CA THR A 15 14.12 -22.45 36.07
C THR A 15 13.89 -23.95 36.27
N SER A 16 12.93 -24.33 37.12
CA SER A 16 12.58 -25.71 37.47
C SER A 16 11.19 -26.16 36.96
N GLY A 17 10.50 -25.33 36.17
CA GLY A 17 9.15 -25.62 35.68
C GLY A 17 8.30 -24.36 35.47
N CYS A 18 6.99 -24.49 35.64
CA CYS A 18 6.04 -23.39 35.45
C CYS A 18 5.12 -23.25 36.66
N LYS A 19 5.05 -22.03 37.24
CA LYS A 19 4.21 -21.73 38.41
C LYS A 19 2.90 -21.10 37.94
N ILE A 20 1.78 -21.79 38.16
CA ILE A 20 0.44 -21.29 37.82
C ILE A 20 0.13 -20.06 38.69
N ILE A 21 -0.46 -19.02 38.08
CA ILE A 21 -0.96 -17.81 38.75
C ILE A 21 -2.48 -17.84 38.84
N ALA A 22 -3.14 -18.29 37.76
CA ALA A 22 -4.58 -18.55 37.72
C ALA A 22 -4.88 -19.58 36.64
N ASP A 23 -5.80 -20.50 36.90
CA ASP A 23 -6.42 -21.33 35.88
C ASP A 23 -7.94 -21.43 36.06
N TYR A 24 -8.66 -21.56 34.95
CA TYR A 24 -10.12 -21.73 34.98
C TYR A 24 -10.58 -22.70 33.90
N SER A 25 -11.57 -23.51 34.24
CA SER A 25 -12.16 -24.52 33.37
C SER A 25 -13.68 -24.35 33.33
N THR A 26 -14.24 -24.25 32.12
CA THR A 26 -15.69 -24.16 31.90
C THR A 26 -16.42 -25.46 32.29
N ASN A 27 -15.71 -26.58 32.28
CA ASN A 27 -16.17 -27.88 32.80
C ASN A 27 -15.08 -28.50 33.69
N PRO A 28 -15.40 -29.15 34.83
CA PRO A 28 -14.41 -29.72 35.75
C PRO A 28 -13.79 -31.03 35.21
N ASN A 29 -13.02 -30.94 34.13
CA ASN A 29 -12.33 -32.06 33.49
C ASN A 29 -10.80 -31.92 33.68
N PRO A 30 -10.15 -32.79 34.48
CA PRO A 30 -8.71 -32.67 34.77
C PRO A 30 -7.83 -32.81 33.52
N VAL A 31 -8.33 -33.47 32.47
CA VAL A 31 -7.61 -33.67 31.20
C VAL A 31 -7.16 -32.34 30.57
N TYR A 32 -7.90 -31.25 30.74
CA TYR A 32 -7.54 -29.97 30.13
C TYR A 32 -6.27 -29.35 30.75
N ARG A 33 -6.14 -29.42 32.09
CA ARG A 33 -4.95 -28.98 32.83
C ARG A 33 -3.74 -29.85 32.48
N THR A 34 -3.93 -31.17 32.39
CA THR A 34 -2.87 -32.11 31.93
C THR A 34 -2.40 -31.80 30.51
N ILE A 35 -3.31 -31.55 29.57
CA ILE A 35 -2.98 -31.18 28.18
C ILE A 35 -2.18 -29.87 28.15
N ALA A 36 -2.66 -28.83 28.83
CA ALA A 36 -2.00 -27.51 28.85
C ALA A 36 -0.58 -27.57 29.42
N LEU A 37 -0.39 -28.28 30.55
CA LEU A 37 0.93 -28.47 31.17
C LEU A 37 1.87 -29.30 30.28
N SER A 38 1.36 -30.37 29.65
CA SER A 38 2.14 -31.18 28.70
C SER A 38 2.55 -30.39 27.45
N THR A 39 1.76 -29.39 27.02
CA THR A 39 2.18 -28.48 25.95
C THR A 39 3.32 -27.56 26.40
N ILE A 40 3.27 -27.00 27.62
CA ILE A 40 4.32 -26.11 28.14
C ILE A 40 5.68 -26.80 28.24
N ASP A 41 5.73 -28.02 28.78
CA ASP A 41 6.99 -28.75 28.98
C ASP A 41 7.72 -29.07 27.66
N GLY A 42 6.96 -29.16 26.55
CA GLY A 42 7.52 -29.28 25.21
C GLY A 42 8.08 -27.98 24.60
N LEU A 43 7.78 -26.80 25.16
CA LEU A 43 8.15 -25.50 24.58
C LEU A 43 9.54 -25.04 25.01
N LYS A 44 10.52 -25.26 24.14
CA LYS A 44 11.93 -24.87 24.33
C LYS A 44 12.32 -23.52 23.70
N THR A 45 11.37 -22.72 23.23
CA THR A 45 11.65 -21.49 22.46
C THR A 45 11.71 -20.20 23.32
N VAL A 46 11.87 -19.07 22.60
CA VAL A 46 12.25 -17.73 23.09
C VAL A 46 10.99 -16.84 23.18
N GLU A 47 11.16 -15.58 23.58
CA GLU A 47 10.10 -14.63 23.94
C GLU A 47 9.20 -14.21 22.75
N ASP A 48 7.96 -13.81 23.08
CA ASP A 48 6.90 -13.31 22.18
C ASP A 48 6.43 -14.20 21.00
N ASP A 49 6.80 -15.49 20.99
CA ASP A 49 6.22 -16.51 20.11
C ASP A 49 4.69 -16.68 20.30
N LYS A 50 3.98 -16.90 19.19
CA LYS A 50 2.56 -17.31 19.13
C LYS A 50 2.49 -18.73 18.59
N ILE A 51 1.91 -19.66 19.34
CA ILE A 51 1.99 -21.10 19.02
C ILE A 51 0.62 -21.77 19.17
N SER A 52 0.15 -22.43 18.11
CA SER A 52 -1.04 -23.28 18.13
C SER A 52 -0.63 -24.76 18.02
N VAL A 53 -1.03 -25.58 18.99
CA VAL A 53 -0.67 -27.00 19.06
C VAL A 53 -1.93 -27.86 19.05
N ASP A 54 -2.07 -28.67 18.00
CA ASP A 54 -3.12 -29.68 17.87
C ASP A 54 -2.88 -30.85 18.83
N ASN A 55 -3.84 -31.13 19.73
CA ASN A 55 -3.85 -32.32 20.58
C ASN A 55 -5.17 -33.09 20.45
N SER A 56 -5.19 -34.03 19.51
CA SER A 56 -6.28 -34.99 19.22
C SER A 56 -7.68 -34.37 18.98
N ARG A 57 -8.38 -33.97 20.05
CA ARG A 57 -9.73 -33.37 20.02
C ARG A 57 -9.75 -31.88 20.32
N TYR A 58 -8.63 -31.32 20.75
CA TYR A 58 -8.50 -29.94 21.18
C TYR A 58 -7.31 -29.24 20.50
N THR A 59 -7.34 -27.92 20.49
CA THR A 59 -6.28 -27.04 20.01
C THR A 59 -5.83 -26.14 21.16
N VAL A 60 -4.54 -26.21 21.49
CA VAL A 60 -3.94 -25.42 22.57
C VAL A 60 -3.26 -24.21 21.94
N HIS A 61 -3.77 -23.03 22.20
CA HIS A 61 -3.17 -21.77 21.75
C HIS A 61 -2.36 -21.17 22.89
N VAL A 62 -1.12 -20.80 22.61
CA VAL A 62 -0.14 -20.26 23.57
C VAL A 62 0.37 -18.93 23.04
N LEU A 63 0.35 -17.92 23.92
CA LEU A 63 1.02 -16.64 23.73
C LEU A 63 2.13 -16.53 24.77
N ILE A 64 3.37 -16.46 24.31
CA ILE A 64 4.55 -16.26 25.14
C ILE A 64 4.74 -14.76 25.41
N GLY A 65 5.35 -14.44 26.55
CA GLY A 65 5.70 -13.10 27.02
C GLY A 65 6.38 -13.22 28.40
N GLU A 66 6.28 -12.19 29.23
CA GLU A 66 6.72 -12.24 30.64
C GLU A 66 5.99 -13.33 31.45
N LEU A 67 4.73 -13.60 31.07
CA LEU A 67 3.92 -14.74 31.52
C LEU A 67 3.51 -15.58 30.30
N TYR A 68 3.27 -16.87 30.53
CA TYR A 68 2.63 -17.75 29.56
C TYR A 68 1.10 -17.61 29.67
N TYR A 69 0.46 -17.26 28.56
CA TYR A 69 -0.99 -17.19 28.43
C TYR A 69 -1.45 -18.34 27.54
N ILE A 70 -2.38 -19.17 28.03
CA ILE A 70 -2.78 -20.41 27.35
C ILE A 70 -4.29 -20.52 27.33
N CYS A 71 -4.87 -20.93 26.20
CA CYS A 71 -6.26 -21.34 26.09
C CYS A 71 -6.42 -22.62 25.26
N LEU A 72 -7.46 -23.39 25.59
CA LEU A 72 -7.74 -24.69 25.01
C LEU A 72 -9.14 -24.68 24.39
N THR A 73 -9.20 -24.85 23.07
CA THR A 73 -10.41 -24.79 22.24
C THR A 73 -10.75 -26.15 21.64
N SER A 74 -12.00 -26.35 21.20
CA SER A 74 -12.36 -27.52 20.39
C SER A 74 -11.63 -27.49 19.05
N LYS A 75 -10.99 -28.59 18.64
CA LYS A 75 -10.42 -28.72 17.30
C LYS A 75 -11.52 -28.64 16.23
N VAL A 76 -11.27 -27.89 15.16
CA VAL A 76 -12.23 -27.69 14.05
C VAL A 76 -11.71 -28.34 12.77
N ASN A 77 -12.52 -29.21 12.16
CA ASN A 77 -12.12 -30.01 10.99
C ASN A 77 -12.08 -29.24 9.66
N CYS A 78 -12.55 -27.98 9.62
CA CYS A 78 -12.59 -27.16 8.41
C CYS A 78 -11.47 -26.10 8.43
N PRO A 79 -10.51 -26.10 7.47
CA PRO A 79 -9.35 -25.21 7.52
C PRO A 79 -9.68 -23.71 7.59
N SER A 80 -10.70 -23.24 6.87
CA SER A 80 -11.12 -21.83 6.92
C SER A 80 -11.70 -21.43 8.28
N SER A 81 -12.36 -22.36 8.97
CA SER A 81 -12.84 -22.16 10.33
C SER A 81 -11.72 -22.28 11.36
N ALA A 82 -10.72 -23.13 11.14
CA ALA A 82 -9.55 -23.27 12.02
C ALA A 82 -8.73 -21.97 12.08
N ILE A 83 -8.44 -21.34 10.94
CA ILE A 83 -7.74 -20.02 10.86
C ILE A 83 -8.52 -18.94 11.64
N TRP A 84 -9.85 -18.98 11.56
CA TRP A 84 -10.71 -18.02 12.27
C TRP A 84 -10.73 -18.28 13.78
N VAL A 85 -10.81 -19.54 14.22
CA VAL A 85 -10.72 -19.92 15.64
C VAL A 85 -9.35 -19.60 16.22
N GLU A 86 -8.26 -19.84 15.49
CA GLU A 86 -6.91 -19.42 15.89
C GLU A 86 -6.83 -17.90 16.07
N SER A 87 -7.39 -17.14 15.12
CA SER A 87 -7.43 -15.67 15.19
C SER A 87 -8.21 -15.17 16.41
N CYS A 88 -9.41 -15.71 16.65
CA CYS A 88 -10.24 -15.37 17.83
C CYS A 88 -9.58 -15.82 19.15
N SER A 89 -8.89 -16.96 19.17
CA SER A 89 -8.15 -17.45 20.34
C SER A 89 -6.95 -16.55 20.63
N GLN A 90 -6.23 -16.11 19.60
CA GLN A 90 -5.11 -15.18 19.76
C GLN A 90 -5.57 -13.80 20.26
N ILE A 91 -6.75 -13.33 19.82
CA ILE A 91 -7.42 -12.13 20.36
C ILE A 91 -7.74 -12.30 21.85
N PHE A 92 -8.32 -13.45 22.24
CA PHE A 92 -8.59 -13.80 23.63
C PHE A 92 -7.32 -13.78 24.49
N LEU A 93 -6.22 -14.38 24.00
CA LEU A 93 -4.92 -14.38 24.69
C LEU A 93 -4.31 -12.98 24.84
N GLN A 94 -4.48 -12.09 23.85
CA GLN A 94 -4.05 -10.69 23.97
C GLN A 94 -4.91 -9.92 24.99
N ARG A 95 -6.21 -10.23 25.10
CA ARG A 95 -7.07 -9.67 26.15
C ARG A 95 -6.66 -10.14 27.55
N LEU A 96 -6.25 -11.41 27.70
CA LEU A 96 -5.64 -11.88 28.96
C LEU A 96 -4.32 -11.16 29.25
N ARG A 97 -3.41 -11.04 28.27
CA ARG A 97 -2.15 -10.30 28.43
C ARG A 97 -2.40 -8.86 28.88
N ALA A 98 -3.39 -8.17 28.33
CA ALA A 98 -3.75 -6.81 28.75
C ALA A 98 -4.27 -6.69 30.19
N VAL A 99 -4.89 -7.75 30.76
CA VAL A 99 -5.43 -7.74 32.13
C VAL A 99 -4.38 -8.12 33.18
N TYR A 100 -3.44 -9.02 32.83
CA TYR A 100 -2.40 -9.50 33.77
C TYR A 100 -1.02 -8.86 33.54
N LYS A 101 -0.88 -7.91 32.61
CA LYS A 101 0.40 -7.23 32.32
C LYS A 101 0.98 -6.50 33.54
N ASP A 102 0.13 -5.78 34.27
CA ASP A 102 0.58 -4.85 35.30
C ASP A 102 0.67 -5.51 36.70
N LEU A 103 0.75 -6.85 36.75
CA LEU A 103 0.94 -7.60 38.00
C LEU A 103 2.38 -7.42 38.55
N PRO A 104 2.58 -7.15 39.85
CA PRO A 104 3.90 -6.96 40.44
C PRO A 104 4.66 -8.30 40.57
N LEU A 105 5.36 -8.68 39.50
CA LEU A 105 6.15 -9.92 39.36
C LEU A 105 7.12 -10.21 40.52
N ALA A 106 7.63 -9.17 41.19
CA ALA A 106 8.59 -9.29 42.28
C ALA A 106 8.02 -10.02 43.52
N ASP A 107 6.82 -9.64 43.99
CA ASP A 107 6.21 -10.20 45.21
C ASP A 107 5.62 -11.61 45.00
N LEU A 108 5.11 -11.89 43.80
CA LEU A 108 4.50 -13.17 43.42
C LEU A 108 5.47 -14.37 43.52
N SER A 109 6.78 -14.09 43.54
CA SER A 109 7.82 -15.08 43.77
C SER A 109 7.88 -15.57 45.23
N LYS A 110 7.56 -14.70 46.21
CA LYS A 110 7.76 -14.95 47.66
C LYS A 110 6.46 -15.11 48.45
N ASN A 111 5.44 -14.30 48.17
CA ASN A 111 4.30 -14.12 49.09
C ASN A 111 3.07 -14.97 48.75
N LEU A 112 3.11 -15.79 47.70
CA LEU A 112 1.96 -16.52 47.15
C LEU A 112 1.45 -17.72 47.98
N ILE A 113 1.89 -17.87 49.24
CA ILE A 113 1.40 -18.94 50.14
C ILE A 113 0.14 -18.47 50.90
N ASN A 114 -0.04 -17.15 51.07
CA ASN A 114 -1.08 -16.56 51.92
C ASN A 114 -2.13 -15.73 51.15
N LEU A 115 -2.07 -15.69 49.82
CA LEU A 115 -3.08 -15.08 48.95
C LEU A 115 -3.91 -16.19 48.31
N THR A 116 -5.23 -16.13 48.47
CA THR A 116 -6.14 -17.18 47.99
C THR A 116 -6.20 -17.23 46.46
N GLU A 117 -6.08 -18.43 45.90
CA GLU A 117 -6.11 -18.69 44.44
C GLU A 117 -7.39 -18.19 43.75
N ASP A 118 -8.45 -17.98 44.53
CA ASP A 118 -9.73 -17.40 44.13
C ASP A 118 -9.66 -15.96 43.60
N GLU A 119 -8.72 -15.11 44.05
CA GLU A 119 -8.72 -13.68 43.65
C GLU A 119 -8.31 -13.51 42.19
N PHE A 120 -7.20 -14.12 41.77
CA PHE A 120 -6.70 -14.03 40.40
C PHE A 120 -7.52 -14.86 39.39
N SER A 121 -8.30 -15.83 39.87
CA SER A 121 -9.14 -16.70 39.04
C SER A 121 -10.50 -16.06 38.67
N LYS A 122 -11.00 -15.08 39.46
CA LYS A 122 -12.25 -14.35 39.17
C LYS A 122 -12.23 -13.55 37.86
N PRO A 123 -11.19 -12.75 37.52
CA PRO A 123 -11.10 -12.09 36.23
C PRO A 123 -11.01 -13.08 35.05
N LEU A 124 -10.24 -14.16 35.21
CA LEU A 124 -10.06 -15.20 34.19
C LEU A 124 -11.40 -15.85 33.82
N LYS A 125 -12.19 -16.26 34.83
CA LYS A 125 -13.56 -16.78 34.67
C LYS A 125 -14.43 -15.83 33.84
N LYS A 126 -14.50 -14.56 34.24
CA LYS A 126 -15.33 -13.53 33.57
C LYS A 126 -14.96 -13.37 32.08
N ILE A 127 -13.66 -13.35 31.76
CA ILE A 127 -13.18 -13.16 30.38
C ILE A 127 -13.52 -14.37 29.49
N ILE A 128 -13.50 -15.59 30.05
CA ILE A 128 -13.89 -16.82 29.35
C ILE A 128 -15.40 -16.86 29.11
N GLU A 129 -16.21 -16.47 30.10
CA GLU A 129 -17.67 -16.40 29.98
C GLU A 129 -18.10 -15.35 28.94
N GLU A 130 -17.56 -14.13 28.99
CA GLU A 130 -17.82 -13.07 27.99
C GLU A 130 -17.39 -13.45 26.56
N TYR A 131 -16.31 -14.23 26.41
CA TYR A 131 -15.83 -14.70 25.12
C TYR A 131 -16.71 -15.82 24.56
N ASN A 132 -17.08 -16.81 25.39
CA ASN A 132 -17.95 -17.92 25.00
C ASN A 132 -19.40 -17.45 24.73
N GLN A 133 -19.86 -16.39 25.39
CA GLN A 133 -21.12 -15.69 25.07
C GLN A 133 -21.02 -14.82 23.79
N GLY A 134 -19.83 -14.68 23.20
CA GLY A 134 -19.60 -13.93 21.95
C GLY A 134 -19.69 -12.41 22.09
N ILE A 135 -19.75 -11.86 23.30
CA ILE A 135 -19.90 -10.43 23.56
C ILE A 135 -18.61 -9.69 23.19
N GLY A 136 -17.48 -10.14 23.73
CA GLY A 136 -16.18 -9.48 23.51
C GLY A 136 -15.66 -9.53 22.07
N CYS A 137 -16.10 -10.51 21.27
CA CYS A 137 -15.61 -10.66 19.89
C CYS A 137 -16.25 -9.63 18.94
N LYS A 138 -17.54 -9.31 19.09
CA LYS A 138 -18.28 -8.42 18.18
C LYS A 138 -17.62 -7.04 18.06
N ASN A 139 -17.24 -6.45 19.19
CA ASN A 139 -16.69 -5.10 19.28
C ASN A 139 -15.27 -4.97 18.69
N LEU A 140 -14.53 -6.09 18.55
CA LEU A 140 -13.23 -6.09 17.87
C LEU A 140 -13.37 -6.48 16.39
N THR A 141 -14.31 -7.38 16.06
CA THR A 141 -14.64 -7.68 14.66
C THR A 141 -15.09 -6.41 13.93
N SER A 142 -15.98 -5.59 14.51
CA SER A 142 -16.42 -4.33 13.89
C SER A 142 -15.26 -3.36 13.63
N LYS A 143 -14.30 -3.26 14.57
CA LYS A 143 -13.12 -2.40 14.41
C LYS A 143 -12.15 -2.93 13.34
N LEU A 144 -11.98 -4.25 13.25
CA LEU A 144 -11.19 -4.87 12.18
C LEU A 144 -11.90 -4.79 10.82
N GLU A 145 -13.23 -4.77 10.79
CA GLU A 145 -14.03 -4.51 9.59
C GLU A 145 -13.90 -3.04 9.13
N GLU A 146 -13.89 -2.07 10.05
CA GLU A 146 -13.57 -0.66 9.75
C GLU A 146 -12.16 -0.51 9.16
N GLU A 147 -11.14 -1.11 9.78
CA GLU A 147 -9.76 -1.11 9.26
C GLU A 147 -9.65 -1.83 7.90
N LEU A 148 -10.39 -2.91 7.66
CA LEU A 148 -10.46 -3.60 6.36
C LEU A 148 -11.19 -2.77 5.29
N ILE A 149 -12.25 -2.03 5.66
CA ILE A 149 -12.94 -1.10 4.76
C ILE A 149 -11.99 0.02 4.34
N GLU A 150 -11.20 0.57 5.28
CA GLU A 150 -10.20 1.59 4.99
C GLU A 150 -9.07 1.06 4.10
N VAL A 151 -8.52 -0.13 4.37
CA VAL A 151 -7.52 -0.78 3.49
C VAL A 151 -8.10 -1.05 2.10
N ARG A 152 -9.36 -1.52 2.01
CA ARG A 152 -10.05 -1.72 0.72
C ARG A 152 -10.23 -0.40 -0.02
N ARG A 153 -10.58 0.69 0.67
CA ARG A 153 -10.69 2.05 0.10
C ARG A 153 -9.35 2.55 -0.42
N ILE A 154 -8.26 2.35 0.33
CA ILE A 154 -6.89 2.68 -0.10
C ILE A 154 -6.49 1.88 -1.35
N LEU A 155 -6.77 0.57 -1.39
CA LEU A 155 -6.48 -0.28 -2.55
C LEU A 155 -7.29 0.13 -3.79
N MET A 156 -8.59 0.40 -3.66
CA MET A 156 -9.42 0.89 -4.77
C MET A 156 -8.96 2.25 -5.28
N ASN A 157 -8.59 3.18 -4.39
CA ASN A 157 -7.95 4.45 -4.75
C ASN A 157 -6.59 4.26 -5.45
N GLY A 158 -5.84 3.20 -5.10
CA GLY A 158 -4.60 2.83 -5.77
C GLY A 158 -4.81 2.28 -7.18
N VAL A 159 -5.84 1.43 -7.36
CA VAL A 159 -6.25 0.91 -8.67
C VAL A 159 -6.76 2.03 -9.58
N GLN A 160 -7.62 2.92 -9.08
CA GLN A 160 -8.08 4.08 -9.85
C GLN A 160 -6.90 4.94 -10.31
N LYS A 161 -5.97 5.28 -9.40
CA LYS A 161 -4.75 6.04 -9.74
C LYS A 161 -3.81 5.31 -10.71
N LEU A 162 -3.96 4.00 -10.95
CA LEU A 162 -3.25 3.28 -12.01
C LEU A 162 -3.99 3.38 -13.34
N ILE A 163 -5.33 3.34 -13.34
CA ILE A 163 -6.18 3.59 -14.51
C ILE A 163 -5.98 5.02 -15.02
N ASP A 164 -6.08 6.03 -14.14
CA ASP A 164 -5.87 7.45 -14.44
C ASP A 164 -4.46 7.72 -15.02
N ARG A 165 -3.47 6.89 -14.65
CA ARG A 165 -2.10 6.96 -15.17
C ARG A 165 -1.94 6.27 -16.52
N GLY A 166 -2.70 5.20 -16.79
CA GLY A 166 -2.76 4.55 -18.09
C GLY A 166 -3.36 5.46 -19.15
N GLU A 167 -4.57 5.97 -18.89
CA GLU A 167 -5.25 6.91 -19.79
C GLU A 167 -4.40 8.16 -20.07
N ARG A 168 -3.72 8.68 -19.05
CA ARG A 168 -2.78 9.81 -19.18
C ARG A 168 -1.48 9.44 -19.91
N LEU A 169 -1.06 8.18 -19.91
CA LEU A 169 0.08 7.70 -20.69
C LEU A 169 -0.29 7.56 -22.17
N ASP A 170 -1.47 7.02 -22.48
CA ASP A 170 -1.98 6.91 -23.84
C ASP A 170 -2.19 8.30 -24.47
N GLU A 171 -2.73 9.25 -23.68
CA GLU A 171 -2.82 10.66 -24.07
C GLU A 171 -1.45 11.33 -24.28
N LEU A 172 -0.44 10.97 -23.48
CA LEU A 172 0.93 11.44 -23.69
C LEU A 172 1.54 10.85 -24.96
N ILE A 173 1.38 9.55 -25.22
CA ILE A 173 1.85 8.89 -26.44
C ILE A 173 1.23 9.55 -27.68
N ARG A 174 -0.09 9.78 -27.68
CA ARG A 174 -0.81 10.51 -28.73
C ARG A 174 -0.26 11.92 -28.96
N LYS A 175 0.05 12.64 -27.88
CA LYS A 175 0.69 13.98 -27.96
C LYS A 175 2.14 13.92 -28.44
N THR A 176 2.91 12.91 -28.06
CA THR A 176 4.30 12.71 -28.55
C THR A 176 4.32 12.42 -30.04
N GLN A 177 3.39 11.61 -30.57
CA GLN A 177 3.26 11.36 -32.01
C GLN A 177 2.95 12.65 -32.78
N ASN A 178 2.01 13.48 -32.29
CA ASN A 178 1.71 14.78 -32.88
C ASN A 178 2.91 15.76 -32.82
N LEU A 179 3.69 15.72 -31.72
CA LEU A 179 4.90 16.52 -31.58
C LEU A 179 6.05 16.04 -32.48
N GLU A 180 6.16 14.74 -32.76
CA GLU A 180 7.15 14.20 -33.69
C GLU A 180 6.86 14.65 -35.13
N ILE A 181 5.59 14.67 -35.53
CA ILE A 181 5.14 15.24 -36.82
C ILE A 181 5.49 16.73 -36.90
N SER A 182 5.31 17.48 -35.81
CA SER A 182 5.67 18.90 -35.75
C SER A 182 7.18 19.17 -35.66
N GLY A 183 7.96 18.28 -35.03
CA GLY A 183 9.40 18.43 -34.83
C GLY A 183 10.16 18.46 -36.16
N ARG A 184 9.82 17.54 -37.06
CA ARG A 184 10.38 17.44 -38.43
C ARG A 184 10.20 18.71 -39.27
N ILE A 185 9.27 19.59 -38.92
CA ILE A 185 9.04 20.89 -39.58
C ILE A 185 9.98 21.97 -39.00
N THR A 186 10.39 21.83 -37.73
CA THR A 186 11.18 22.86 -37.01
C THR A 186 12.69 22.65 -37.07
N ASP A 187 13.18 21.41 -37.23
CA ASP A 187 14.62 21.12 -37.30
C ASP A 187 15.35 21.83 -38.47
N LEU A 188 14.62 22.23 -39.51
CA LEU A 188 15.14 23.02 -40.63
C LEU A 188 15.55 24.46 -40.24
N THR A 189 15.27 24.92 -39.02
CA THR A 189 15.36 26.35 -38.62
C THR A 189 16.35 26.67 -37.49
N LYS A 190 17.05 25.67 -36.91
CA LYS A 190 17.84 25.84 -35.67
C LYS A 190 19.31 25.38 -35.74
N PHE A 191 19.90 25.31 -36.93
CA PHE A 191 21.34 25.10 -37.09
C PHE A 191 22.21 26.35 -36.85
N THR A 192 21.61 27.48 -36.47
CA THR A 192 22.30 28.73 -36.16
C THR A 192 22.35 29.01 -34.64
N ALA A 193 23.53 29.46 -34.19
CA ALA A 193 23.82 30.03 -32.87
C ALA A 193 23.70 29.13 -31.61
N ILE A 194 24.77 28.36 -31.33
CA ILE A 194 25.37 28.34 -29.98
C ILE A 194 26.89 28.52 -30.13
N ALA A 195 27.46 29.54 -29.47
CA ALA A 195 28.90 29.75 -29.41
C ALA A 195 29.34 30.46 -28.11
N TYR A 196 30.33 29.87 -27.44
CA TYR A 196 31.18 30.37 -26.32
C TYR A 196 30.56 30.76 -24.95
N PRO A 197 31.17 30.28 -23.83
CA PRO A 197 30.95 30.75 -22.44
C PRO A 197 32.17 31.52 -21.86
N LEU A 198 32.00 32.24 -20.74
CA LEU A 198 33.00 32.85 -19.79
C LEU A 198 32.20 33.69 -18.73
N GLN A 199 32.61 34.11 -17.52
CA GLN A 199 33.76 33.88 -16.58
C GLN A 199 33.37 34.42 -15.16
N TYR A 200 34.28 34.33 -14.16
CA TYR A 200 34.29 35.04 -12.84
C TYR A 200 33.24 34.58 -11.78
N SER A 201 33.44 34.71 -10.46
CA SER A 201 34.57 35.27 -9.66
C SER A 201 34.81 34.50 -8.34
N ARG A 202 35.97 34.70 -7.69
CA ARG A 202 36.27 34.38 -6.28
C ARG A 202 37.26 35.41 -5.73
N ASP A 203 37.06 35.88 -4.50
CA ASP A 203 38.13 36.41 -3.62
C ASP A 203 37.61 36.67 -2.19
N PHE A 204 38.48 36.61 -1.16
CA PHE A 204 38.40 37.46 0.05
C PHE A 204 39.62 37.33 1.01
N HIS A 205 40.29 38.47 1.27
CA HIS A 205 41.11 38.88 2.44
C HIS A 205 42.27 38.04 3.03
N VAL A 206 43.48 38.65 3.06
CA VAL A 206 44.52 38.48 4.12
C VAL A 206 45.34 39.79 4.29
N VAL A 207 45.88 40.06 5.50
CA VAL A 207 46.90 41.13 5.85
C VAL A 207 46.31 42.58 5.82
N SER A 208 46.64 43.55 6.69
CA SER A 208 47.91 43.92 7.34
C SER A 208 47.78 44.57 8.75
N ARG A 209 48.93 44.86 9.40
CA ARG A 209 49.06 45.65 10.64
C ARG A 209 50.05 46.80 10.44
N ALA A 210 49.74 48.00 10.94
CA ALA A 210 50.63 49.17 10.89
C ALA A 210 51.54 49.29 12.13
N ARG A 211 52.64 50.06 12.02
CA ARG A 211 53.68 50.26 13.05
C ARG A 211 54.00 51.76 13.19
N GLN A 212 53.76 52.33 14.38
CA GLN A 212 53.96 53.78 14.61
C GLN A 212 55.45 54.18 14.71
N LYS A 213 55.74 55.42 14.29
CA LYS A 213 57.08 56.00 14.10
C LYS A 213 57.43 56.94 15.26
N LYS A 214 58.69 56.93 15.73
CA LYS A 214 59.20 57.90 16.73
C LYS A 214 59.58 59.21 16.04
N ASN A 215 59.18 60.34 16.63
CA ASN A 215 59.67 61.67 16.24
C ASN A 215 60.69 62.18 17.28
N SER A 216 61.85 62.64 16.83
CA SER A 216 63.00 63.07 17.65
C SER A 216 62.97 64.54 18.06
N ASN A 217 62.25 65.38 17.31
CA ASN A 217 62.51 66.82 17.27
C ASN A 217 62.05 67.59 18.52
N LEU A 218 61.21 66.97 19.37
CA LEU A 218 60.73 67.58 20.63
C LEU A 218 61.85 67.80 21.66
N LYS A 219 62.98 67.09 21.55
CA LYS A 219 64.09 67.18 22.53
C LYS A 219 64.90 68.47 22.42
N ILE A 220 65.04 69.06 21.23
CA ILE A 220 65.94 70.21 21.01
C ILE A 220 65.33 71.50 21.58
N VAL A 221 64.06 71.75 21.27
CA VAL A 221 63.32 72.95 21.72
C VAL A 221 63.27 73.07 23.25
N ILE A 222 63.10 71.95 23.95
CA ILE A 222 63.05 71.92 25.42
C ILE A 222 64.41 72.31 26.02
N VAL A 223 65.53 71.86 25.43
CA VAL A 223 66.88 72.18 25.93
C VAL A 223 67.20 73.66 25.74
N THR A 224 66.85 74.25 24.58
CA THR A 224 67.10 75.68 24.32
C THR A 224 66.31 76.60 25.24
N SER A 225 65.05 76.30 25.53
CA SER A 225 64.24 77.10 26.46
C SER A 225 64.71 76.99 27.92
N ILE A 226 65.20 75.82 28.33
CA ILE A 226 65.79 75.63 29.67
C ILE A 226 67.09 76.43 29.82
N PHE A 227 67.96 76.44 28.80
CA PHE A 227 69.23 77.16 28.86
C PHE A 227 69.05 78.68 29.00
N MET A 228 68.09 79.27 28.25
CA MET A 228 67.77 80.70 28.36
C MET A 228 67.23 81.08 29.74
N LEU A 229 66.41 80.23 30.37
CA LEU A 229 65.91 80.45 31.74
C LEU A 229 67.01 80.34 32.81
N ILE A 230 67.99 79.46 32.61
CA ILE A 230 69.14 79.34 33.52
C ILE A 230 70.01 80.61 33.46
N MET A 231 70.32 81.10 32.26
CA MET A 231 71.11 82.34 32.10
C MET A 231 70.39 83.56 32.68
N ALA A 232 69.07 83.64 32.51
CA ALA A 232 68.26 84.70 33.12
C ALA A 232 68.24 84.69 34.66
N SER A 233 68.63 83.59 35.31
CA SER A 233 68.63 83.47 36.78
C SER A 233 69.93 83.91 37.47
N GLN A 234 70.96 84.31 36.72
CA GLN A 234 72.26 84.71 37.30
C GLN A 234 72.48 86.23 37.42
N LEU A 235 71.65 87.08 36.79
CA LEU A 235 71.60 88.52 37.11
C LEU A 235 70.55 88.76 38.20
N GLY A 236 70.96 88.66 39.47
CA GLY A 236 70.05 88.95 40.60
C GLY A 236 70.39 88.34 41.96
N PHE A 237 71.59 87.80 42.17
CA PHE A 237 71.96 87.11 43.43
C PHE A 237 72.34 88.07 44.59
N ALA A 238 71.41 88.95 44.95
CA ALA A 238 71.34 89.60 46.26
C ALA A 238 70.14 89.04 47.06
N ILE A 239 69.99 87.71 47.07
CA ILE A 239 68.84 87.04 47.69
C ILE A 239 68.89 87.22 49.21
N ASN A 240 67.86 87.85 49.77
CA ASN A 240 67.67 87.92 51.21
C ASN A 240 67.59 86.51 51.80
N SER A 241 68.40 86.22 52.83
CA SER A 241 68.43 84.89 53.49
C SER A 241 67.03 84.43 53.94
N VAL A 242 66.21 85.36 54.43
CA VAL A 242 64.80 85.14 54.80
C VAL A 242 63.93 84.70 53.62
N GLU A 243 64.12 85.31 52.45
CA GLU A 243 63.37 84.98 51.23
C GLU A 243 63.75 83.59 50.70
N LEU A 244 65.05 83.26 50.72
CA LEU A 244 65.54 81.92 50.39
C LEU A 244 64.96 80.86 51.33
N GLN A 245 64.94 81.11 52.64
CA GLN A 245 64.32 80.19 53.61
C GLN A 245 62.82 80.04 53.39
N ASN A 246 62.09 81.12 53.08
CA ASN A 246 60.66 81.05 52.75
C ASN A 246 60.41 80.21 51.48
N VAL A 247 61.21 80.39 50.42
CA VAL A 247 61.11 79.59 49.19
C VAL A 247 61.44 78.11 49.45
N ILE A 248 62.44 77.82 50.30
CA ILE A 248 62.76 76.44 50.71
C ILE A 248 61.60 75.83 51.50
N LYS A 249 61.02 76.56 52.46
CA LYS A 249 59.89 76.11 53.27
C LYS A 249 58.65 75.82 52.42
N ILE A 250 58.27 76.74 51.53
CA ILE A 250 57.14 76.54 50.59
C ILE A 250 57.37 75.30 49.71
N LYS A 251 58.60 75.08 49.22
CA LYS A 251 58.93 73.88 48.44
C LYS A 251 58.89 72.60 49.28
N HIS A 252 59.31 72.65 50.55
CA HIS A 252 59.25 71.53 51.48
C HIS A 252 57.80 71.15 51.82
N ASP A 253 56.98 72.13 52.20
CA ASP A 253 55.56 71.95 52.54
C ASP A 253 54.76 71.45 51.32
N LEU A 254 55.07 71.97 50.12
CA LEU A 254 54.53 71.44 48.87
C LEU A 254 54.95 69.99 48.63
N ALA A 255 56.23 69.65 48.80
CA ALA A 255 56.73 68.28 48.61
C ALA A 255 56.05 67.29 49.57
N GLU A 256 55.90 67.65 50.85
CA GLU A 256 55.21 66.84 51.86
C GLU A 256 53.70 66.68 51.51
N SER A 257 53.04 67.73 51.02
CA SER A 257 51.65 67.66 50.54
C SER A 257 51.46 66.76 49.31
N LEU A 258 52.50 66.62 48.46
CA LEU A 258 52.49 65.77 47.27
C LEU A 258 52.92 64.33 47.56
N LYS A 259 53.67 64.08 48.64
CA LYS A 259 54.17 62.77 49.09
C LYS A 259 53.10 61.69 49.11
N LEU A 260 51.92 61.99 49.69
CA LEU A 260 50.79 61.06 49.72
C LEU A 260 50.21 60.78 48.31
N LYS A 261 50.13 61.80 47.45
CA LYS A 261 49.65 61.66 46.06
C LYS A 261 50.63 60.80 45.23
N HIS A 262 51.93 61.04 45.37
CA HIS A 262 53.00 60.24 44.75
C HIS A 262 53.00 58.80 45.26
N PHE A 263 52.84 58.56 46.56
CA PHE A 263 52.71 57.22 47.14
C PHE A 263 51.49 56.47 46.59
N ILE A 264 50.32 57.11 46.52
CA ILE A 264 49.10 56.51 45.94
C ILE A 264 49.30 56.19 44.45
N ALA A 265 49.93 57.07 43.68
CA ALA A 265 50.23 56.85 42.27
C ALA A 265 51.21 55.68 42.08
N ALA A 266 52.31 55.65 42.82
CA ALA A 266 53.27 54.55 42.81
C ALA A 266 52.61 53.21 43.20
N ARG A 267 51.76 53.20 44.24
CA ARG A 267 51.02 52.01 44.68
C ARG A 267 50.03 51.51 43.61
N LYS A 268 49.35 52.41 42.89
CA LYS A 268 48.50 52.07 41.73
C LYS A 268 49.31 51.45 40.59
N ILE A 269 50.46 52.04 40.23
CA ILE A 269 51.36 51.52 39.18
C ILE A 269 51.90 50.13 39.56
N GLN A 270 52.36 49.94 40.80
CA GLN A 270 52.83 48.64 41.30
C GLN A 270 51.73 47.58 41.29
N ALA A 271 50.50 47.92 41.72
CA ALA A 271 49.36 47.01 41.70
C ALA A 271 48.98 46.60 40.26
N TRP A 272 48.94 47.56 39.33
CA TRP A 272 48.70 47.32 37.90
C TRP A 272 49.78 46.42 37.27
N PHE A 273 51.05 46.67 37.57
CA PHE A 273 52.18 45.88 37.06
C PHE A 273 52.16 44.44 37.59
N ARG A 274 51.96 44.25 38.91
CA ARG A 274 51.74 42.93 39.52
C ARG A 274 50.55 42.21 38.87
N GLY A 275 49.43 42.92 38.68
CA GLY A 275 48.24 42.39 38.01
C GLY A 275 48.44 42.06 36.53
N ILE A 276 49.43 42.65 35.84
CA ILE A 276 49.83 42.24 34.48
C ILE A 276 50.66 40.96 34.52
N ILE A 277 51.64 40.85 35.44
CA ILE A 277 52.46 39.64 35.60
C ILE A 277 51.56 38.43 35.90
N THR A 278 50.68 38.54 36.90
CA THR A 278 49.78 37.44 37.29
C THR A 278 48.85 37.02 36.13
N ARG A 279 48.21 37.98 35.43
CA ARG A 279 47.34 37.65 34.28
C ARG A 279 48.11 37.04 33.10
N ASN A 280 49.34 37.47 32.85
CA ASN A 280 50.19 36.88 31.81
C ASN A 280 50.65 35.47 32.18
N HIS A 281 50.94 35.20 33.45
CA HIS A 281 51.26 33.86 33.95
C HIS A 281 50.04 32.93 33.87
N LEU A 282 48.87 33.36 34.36
CA LEU A 282 47.61 32.60 34.27
C LEU A 282 47.22 32.30 32.82
N ARG A 283 47.44 33.24 31.88
CA ARG A 283 47.19 32.99 30.44
C ARG A 283 48.09 31.88 29.89
N LYS A 284 49.38 31.85 30.26
CA LYS A 284 50.31 30.77 29.88
C LYS A 284 49.88 29.42 30.47
N LEU A 285 49.48 29.38 31.75
CA LEU A 285 48.98 28.15 32.37
C LEU A 285 47.71 27.64 31.68
N HIS A 286 46.75 28.53 31.39
CA HIS A 286 45.51 28.18 30.69
C HIS A 286 45.75 27.70 29.24
N GLU A 287 46.72 28.28 28.54
CA GLU A 287 47.16 27.81 27.22
C GLU A 287 47.68 26.35 27.29
N LYS A 288 48.58 26.04 28.24
CA LYS A 288 49.11 24.67 28.39
C LYS A 288 48.06 23.67 28.87
N ALA A 289 47.16 24.09 29.78
CA ALA A 289 46.01 23.29 30.18
C ALA A 289 45.07 23.00 28.99
N THR A 290 44.82 23.99 28.13
CA THR A 290 43.97 23.84 26.94
C THR A 290 44.58 22.86 25.93
N ILE A 291 45.90 22.91 25.73
CA ILE A 291 46.64 21.95 24.91
C ILE A 291 46.47 20.53 25.49
N LEU A 292 46.78 20.32 26.78
CA LEU A 292 46.65 19.02 27.44
C LEU A 292 45.22 18.47 27.34
N GLN A 293 44.21 19.29 27.64
CA GLN A 293 42.81 18.88 27.53
C GLN A 293 42.38 18.58 26.08
N ARG A 294 42.89 19.30 25.07
CA ARG A 294 42.64 18.99 23.65
C ARG A 294 43.21 17.61 23.28
N HIS A 295 44.44 17.31 23.67
CA HIS A 295 45.04 16.00 23.43
C HIS A 295 44.30 14.88 24.17
N TRP A 296 43.94 15.09 25.44
CA TRP A 296 43.17 14.12 26.23
C TRP A 296 41.78 13.84 25.64
N ARG A 297 41.00 14.87 25.30
CA ARG A 297 39.68 14.70 24.64
C ARG A 297 39.83 13.92 23.34
N GLY A 298 40.82 14.25 22.51
CA GLY A 298 41.08 13.54 21.25
C GLY A 298 41.51 12.08 21.44
N TYR A 299 42.31 11.78 22.47
CA TYR A 299 42.68 10.41 22.85
C TYR A 299 41.45 9.62 23.32
N TYR A 300 40.67 10.20 24.24
CA TYR A 300 39.48 9.59 24.81
C TYR A 300 38.44 9.23 23.73
N THR A 301 38.11 10.18 22.85
CA THR A 301 37.17 9.94 21.74
C THR A 301 37.66 8.83 20.80
N ARG A 302 38.97 8.75 20.51
CA ARG A 302 39.51 7.65 19.68
C ARG A 302 39.42 6.30 20.40
N MET A 303 39.91 6.22 21.64
CA MET A 303 40.05 4.94 22.35
C MET A 303 38.73 4.35 22.84
N PHE A 304 37.80 5.18 23.33
CA PHE A 304 36.56 4.70 23.94
C PHE A 304 35.36 4.78 23.01
N ILE A 305 35.24 5.82 22.17
CA ILE A 305 34.07 6.01 21.31
C ILE A 305 34.30 5.38 19.93
N ILE A 306 35.36 5.80 19.22
CA ILE A 306 35.58 5.39 17.83
C ILE A 306 35.98 3.90 17.74
N ASN A 307 36.89 3.41 18.59
CA ASN A 307 37.28 2.00 18.56
C ASN A 307 36.10 1.05 18.86
N GLN A 308 35.27 1.33 19.88
CA GLN A 308 34.09 0.51 20.18
C GLN A 308 33.11 0.51 19.01
N TYR A 309 32.83 1.69 18.44
CA TYR A 309 31.99 1.82 17.25
C TYR A 309 32.53 1.03 16.05
N LEU A 310 33.83 1.13 15.76
CA LEU A 310 34.47 0.39 14.66
C LEU A 310 34.37 -1.13 14.87
N VAL A 311 34.62 -1.63 16.08
CA VAL A 311 34.48 -3.07 16.40
C VAL A 311 33.04 -3.54 16.16
N ILE A 312 32.03 -2.79 16.61
CA ILE A 312 30.62 -3.11 16.38
C ILE A 312 30.28 -3.10 14.88
N ARG A 313 30.71 -2.07 14.15
CA ARG A 313 30.46 -1.94 12.70
C ARG A 313 31.12 -3.06 11.89
N VAL A 314 32.30 -3.54 12.27
CA VAL A 314 32.97 -4.69 11.63
C VAL A 314 32.22 -5.99 11.90
N HIS A 315 31.78 -6.24 13.14
CA HIS A 315 30.98 -7.42 13.47
C HIS A 315 29.64 -7.44 12.71
N GLN A 316 28.96 -6.29 12.61
CA GLN A 316 27.75 -6.15 11.78
C GLN A 316 28.04 -6.48 10.31
N MET A 317 29.09 -5.92 9.72
CA MET A 317 29.47 -6.17 8.33
C MET A 317 29.77 -7.66 8.05
N TRP A 318 30.39 -8.37 9.01
CA TRP A 318 30.60 -9.82 8.91
C TRP A 318 29.28 -10.59 9.04
N GLN A 319 28.43 -10.23 10.01
CA GLN A 319 27.13 -10.87 10.21
C GLN A 319 26.23 -10.71 8.96
N ASP A 320 26.20 -9.51 8.37
CA ASP A 320 25.45 -9.22 7.13
C ASP A 320 25.98 -10.03 5.95
N HIS A 321 27.30 -10.20 5.83
CA HIS A 321 27.92 -11.05 4.81
C HIS A 321 27.49 -12.52 4.96
N TYR A 322 27.61 -13.09 6.17
CA TYR A 322 27.22 -14.48 6.43
C TYR A 322 25.70 -14.68 6.29
N ASN A 323 24.88 -13.72 6.74
CA ASN A 323 23.43 -13.73 6.55
C ASN A 323 23.06 -13.75 5.04
N ASN A 324 23.73 -12.95 4.22
CA ASN A 324 23.52 -12.92 2.77
C ASN A 324 23.88 -14.27 2.12
N MET A 325 25.04 -14.85 2.44
CA MET A 325 25.42 -16.17 1.92
C MET A 325 24.48 -17.28 2.40
N ALA A 326 24.04 -17.24 3.67
CA ALA A 326 23.04 -18.15 4.20
C ALA A 326 21.69 -18.01 3.47
N MET A 327 21.21 -16.79 3.20
CA MET A 327 19.99 -16.56 2.41
C MET A 327 20.10 -17.16 1.00
N ARG A 328 21.25 -17.00 0.33
CA ARG A 328 21.49 -17.59 -1.01
C ARG A 328 21.45 -19.12 -0.98
N ILE A 329 22.14 -19.74 -0.02
CA ILE A 329 22.13 -21.21 0.17
C ILE A 329 20.70 -21.71 0.49
N GLN A 330 20.00 -21.05 1.41
CA GLN A 330 18.62 -21.40 1.77
C GLN A 330 17.65 -21.23 0.59
N ALA A 331 17.81 -20.20 -0.24
CA ALA A 331 16.96 -19.99 -1.41
C ALA A 331 17.14 -21.10 -2.45
N VAL A 332 18.38 -21.51 -2.74
CA VAL A 332 18.70 -22.65 -3.61
C VAL A 332 18.10 -23.94 -3.04
N TRP A 333 18.25 -24.19 -1.73
CA TRP A 333 17.70 -25.39 -1.08
C TRP A 333 16.17 -25.41 -1.09
N ARG A 334 15.50 -24.30 -0.72
CA ARG A 334 14.03 -24.17 -0.80
C ARG A 334 13.52 -24.43 -2.23
N GLY A 335 14.23 -23.93 -3.23
CA GLY A 335 13.93 -24.18 -4.64
C GLY A 335 14.09 -25.66 -5.05
N TYR A 336 15.18 -26.30 -4.66
CA TYR A 336 15.40 -27.74 -4.86
C TYR A 336 14.31 -28.58 -4.19
N TRP A 337 14.03 -28.32 -2.91
CA TRP A 337 13.06 -29.08 -2.12
C TRP A 337 11.64 -28.94 -2.66
N SER A 338 11.25 -27.73 -3.10
CA SER A 338 9.96 -27.50 -3.74
C SER A 338 9.78 -28.32 -5.03
N ARG A 339 10.79 -28.32 -5.92
CA ARG A 339 10.80 -29.15 -7.13
C ARG A 339 10.83 -30.66 -6.87
N LYS A 340 11.41 -31.10 -5.75
CA LYS A 340 11.49 -32.51 -5.37
C LYS A 340 10.22 -33.05 -4.69
N THR A 341 9.53 -32.22 -3.91
CA THR A 341 8.47 -32.68 -2.98
C THR A 341 7.10 -32.05 -3.16
N LYS A 342 7.00 -30.89 -3.83
CA LYS A 342 5.72 -30.15 -3.97
C LYS A 342 5.26 -29.96 -5.41
N ILE A 343 6.18 -29.77 -6.35
CA ILE A 343 5.85 -29.40 -7.74
C ILE A 343 6.42 -30.44 -8.71
N ASN A 344 5.60 -31.42 -9.07
CA ASN A 344 5.86 -32.28 -10.23
C ASN A 344 5.60 -31.47 -11.51
N PHE A 345 6.63 -30.80 -12.02
CA PHE A 345 6.56 -29.93 -13.20
C PHE A 345 6.00 -30.65 -14.43
N LEU A 346 6.36 -31.92 -14.65
CA LEU A 346 5.88 -32.71 -15.78
C LEU A 346 4.38 -33.02 -15.67
N GLN A 347 3.88 -33.28 -14.46
CA GLN A 347 2.45 -33.44 -14.19
C GLN A 347 1.69 -32.13 -14.39
N PHE A 348 2.26 -30.99 -13.97
CA PHE A 348 1.66 -29.67 -14.19
C PHE A 348 1.59 -29.30 -15.69
N GLN A 349 2.65 -29.55 -16.47
CA GLN A 349 2.62 -29.35 -17.93
C GLN A 349 1.59 -30.24 -18.63
N ARG A 350 1.46 -31.51 -18.21
CA ARG A 350 0.42 -32.42 -18.71
C ARG A 350 -0.99 -31.91 -18.39
N TRP A 351 -1.21 -31.42 -17.16
CA TRP A 351 -2.49 -30.83 -16.76
C TRP A 351 -2.81 -29.57 -17.59
N LEU A 352 -1.87 -28.63 -17.74
CA LEU A 352 -2.06 -27.45 -18.58
C LEU A 352 -2.42 -27.83 -20.03
N LYS A 353 -1.72 -28.78 -20.64
CA LYS A 353 -2.03 -29.24 -22.00
C LYS A 353 -3.46 -29.78 -22.10
N ASN A 354 -3.90 -30.56 -21.11
CA ASN A 354 -5.27 -31.09 -21.06
C ASN A 354 -6.32 -29.98 -20.87
N VAL A 355 -6.03 -28.94 -20.08
CA VAL A 355 -6.90 -27.76 -19.92
C VAL A 355 -7.05 -27.00 -21.24
N TYR A 356 -5.96 -26.73 -21.97
CA TYR A 356 -6.03 -26.08 -23.28
C TYR A 356 -6.79 -26.92 -24.32
N ILE A 357 -6.57 -28.23 -24.36
CA ILE A 357 -7.32 -29.14 -25.24
C ILE A 357 -8.83 -29.08 -24.92
N LYS A 358 -9.21 -29.20 -23.64
CA LYS A 358 -10.62 -29.14 -23.24
C LYS A 358 -11.26 -27.78 -23.50
N ASN A 359 -10.52 -26.68 -23.34
CA ASN A 359 -11.02 -25.34 -23.68
C ASN A 359 -11.28 -25.20 -25.18
N ASN A 360 -10.39 -25.72 -26.04
CA ASN A 360 -10.59 -25.73 -27.49
C ASN A 360 -11.80 -26.61 -27.89
N GLU A 361 -11.94 -27.81 -27.31
CA GLU A 361 -13.14 -28.65 -27.50
C GLU A 361 -14.42 -27.90 -27.08
N THR A 362 -14.41 -27.16 -25.97
CA THR A 362 -15.55 -26.34 -25.54
C THR A 362 -15.87 -25.23 -26.54
N LEU A 363 -14.86 -24.52 -27.07
CA LEU A 363 -15.04 -23.48 -28.08
C LEU A 363 -15.61 -24.04 -29.39
N GLU A 364 -15.09 -25.17 -29.88
CA GLU A 364 -15.65 -25.85 -31.05
C GLU A 364 -17.11 -26.27 -30.82
N ASN A 365 -17.43 -26.83 -29.65
CA ASN A 365 -18.80 -27.22 -29.33
C ASN A 365 -19.75 -26.01 -29.24
N MET A 366 -19.29 -24.86 -28.72
CA MET A 366 -20.05 -23.60 -28.73
C MET A 366 -20.29 -23.08 -30.16
N GLN A 367 -19.30 -23.19 -31.05
CA GLN A 367 -19.43 -22.84 -32.47
C GLN A 367 -20.43 -23.77 -33.18
N ARG A 368 -20.32 -25.09 -33.00
CA ARG A 368 -21.25 -26.10 -33.56
C ARG A 368 -22.66 -26.03 -32.96
N PHE A 369 -22.81 -25.48 -31.76
CA PHE A 369 -24.12 -25.14 -31.20
C PHE A 369 -24.70 -23.93 -31.91
N ARG A 370 -23.99 -22.79 -31.90
CA ARG A 370 -24.38 -21.55 -32.59
C ARG A 370 -24.78 -21.78 -34.06
N GLN A 371 -24.01 -22.59 -34.78
CA GLN A 371 -24.25 -22.90 -36.19
C GLN A 371 -25.61 -23.60 -36.39
N ARG A 372 -25.92 -24.61 -35.56
CA ARG A 372 -27.22 -25.32 -35.61
C ARG A 372 -28.40 -24.44 -35.20
N GLU A 373 -28.21 -23.52 -34.26
CA GLU A 373 -29.23 -22.53 -33.90
C GLU A 373 -29.53 -21.60 -35.09
N PHE A 374 -28.51 -21.16 -35.84
CA PHE A 374 -28.71 -20.39 -37.07
C PHE A 374 -29.40 -21.19 -38.17
N GLU A 375 -28.95 -22.42 -38.45
CA GLU A 375 -29.58 -23.32 -39.44
C GLU A 375 -31.05 -23.61 -39.08
N HIS A 376 -31.37 -23.74 -37.79
CA HIS A 376 -32.75 -23.91 -37.34
C HIS A 376 -33.57 -22.63 -37.52
N MET A 377 -33.03 -21.45 -37.17
CA MET A 377 -33.68 -20.16 -37.42
C MET A 377 -33.92 -19.91 -38.91
N GLU A 378 -32.95 -20.23 -39.77
CA GLU A 378 -33.05 -20.09 -41.22
C GLU A 378 -34.18 -20.97 -41.77
N SER A 379 -34.24 -22.24 -41.38
CA SER A 379 -35.33 -23.14 -41.78
C SER A 379 -36.72 -22.70 -41.25
N LEU A 380 -36.79 -22.10 -40.06
CA LEU A 380 -38.04 -21.50 -39.56
C LEU A 380 -38.46 -20.27 -40.37
N ILE A 381 -37.51 -19.42 -40.77
CA ILE A 381 -37.75 -18.25 -41.64
C ILE A 381 -38.19 -18.70 -43.04
N GLU A 382 -37.58 -19.75 -43.60
CA GLU A 382 -38.02 -20.35 -44.87
C GLU A 382 -39.46 -20.86 -44.79
N GLN A 383 -39.80 -21.60 -43.71
CA GLN A 383 -41.15 -22.11 -43.49
C GLN A 383 -42.18 -20.98 -43.33
N GLU A 384 -41.87 -19.93 -42.56
CA GLU A 384 -42.75 -18.77 -42.43
C GLU A 384 -42.90 -18.02 -43.77
N ALA A 385 -41.81 -17.82 -44.51
CA ALA A 385 -41.83 -17.19 -45.83
C ALA A 385 -42.66 -17.99 -46.83
N MET A 386 -42.55 -19.33 -46.86
CA MET A 386 -43.41 -20.19 -47.67
C MET A 386 -44.89 -20.02 -47.32
N LEU A 387 -45.22 -19.97 -46.02
CA LEU A 387 -46.60 -19.77 -45.55
C LEU A 387 -47.13 -18.36 -45.91
N TRP A 388 -46.30 -17.32 -45.84
CA TRP A 388 -46.66 -15.97 -46.30
C TRP A 388 -46.84 -15.90 -47.83
N ILE A 389 -45.97 -16.56 -48.61
CA ILE A 389 -46.12 -16.68 -50.07
C ILE A 389 -47.45 -17.38 -50.40
N LEU A 390 -47.78 -18.47 -49.71
CA LEU A 390 -49.06 -19.19 -49.85
C LEU A 390 -50.28 -18.35 -49.41
N PHE A 391 -50.14 -17.51 -48.38
CA PHE A 391 -51.19 -16.56 -47.97
C PHE A 391 -51.44 -15.47 -49.02
N ILE A 392 -50.36 -14.85 -49.53
CA ILE A 392 -50.41 -13.84 -50.59
C ILE A 392 -51.04 -14.45 -51.84
N LEU A 393 -50.64 -15.67 -52.20
CA LEU A 393 -51.26 -16.49 -53.24
C LEU A 393 -52.78 -16.55 -53.09
N PHE A 394 -53.27 -17.20 -52.04
CA PHE A 394 -54.68 -17.54 -51.99
C PHE A 394 -55.58 -16.34 -51.72
N LYS A 395 -55.13 -15.34 -50.94
CA LYS A 395 -55.96 -14.16 -50.64
C LYS A 395 -55.81 -13.02 -51.63
N LEU A 396 -54.62 -12.82 -52.22
CA LEU A 396 -54.31 -11.62 -53.03
C LEU A 396 -54.17 -11.91 -54.54
N HIS A 397 -54.45 -13.14 -55.02
CA HIS A 397 -54.46 -13.46 -56.46
C HIS A 397 -55.31 -12.50 -57.32
N HIS A 398 -56.34 -11.90 -56.75
CA HIS A 398 -57.21 -10.93 -57.43
C HIS A 398 -56.55 -9.55 -57.68
N LEU A 399 -55.38 -9.29 -57.09
CA LEU A 399 -54.57 -8.07 -57.33
C LEU A 399 -53.56 -8.22 -58.49
N LEU A 400 -53.42 -9.43 -59.03
CA LEU A 400 -52.54 -9.76 -60.15
C LEU A 400 -53.14 -9.34 -61.50
N ARG A 401 -52.31 -9.20 -62.55
CA ARG A 401 -52.83 -8.95 -63.90
C ARG A 401 -53.56 -10.15 -64.50
N THR A 402 -54.69 -9.87 -65.14
CA THR A 402 -55.44 -10.82 -65.98
C THR A 402 -55.21 -10.50 -67.45
N LYS A 403 -55.58 -11.42 -68.37
CA LYS A 403 -55.46 -11.19 -69.83
C LYS A 403 -56.17 -9.92 -70.31
N CYS A 404 -57.21 -9.46 -69.60
CA CYS A 404 -58.04 -8.32 -70.00
C CYS A 404 -57.84 -7.06 -69.13
N ARG A 405 -57.10 -7.13 -68.01
CA ARG A 405 -56.96 -6.01 -67.06
C ARG A 405 -55.66 -6.11 -66.27
N PRO A 406 -54.81 -5.06 -66.22
CA PRO A 406 -53.58 -5.06 -65.42
C PRO A 406 -53.89 -5.14 -63.92
N GLY A 407 -52.94 -5.71 -63.16
CA GLY A 407 -53.04 -5.88 -61.73
C GLY A 407 -52.81 -4.56 -60.99
N VAL A 408 -53.23 -4.52 -59.73
CA VAL A 408 -52.97 -3.38 -58.84
C VAL A 408 -51.47 -3.28 -58.53
N ILE A 409 -50.80 -4.43 -58.41
CA ILE A 409 -49.37 -4.54 -58.10
C ILE A 409 -48.50 -4.18 -59.32
N THR A 410 -48.91 -4.53 -60.54
CA THR A 410 -48.15 -4.23 -61.78
C THR A 410 -48.25 -2.78 -62.30
N ARG A 411 -48.55 -1.80 -61.44
CA ARG A 411 -48.66 -0.39 -61.84
C ARG A 411 -47.33 0.33 -62.06
N ILE A 412 -46.20 -0.25 -61.62
CA ILE A 412 -44.87 0.39 -61.67
C ILE A 412 -44.24 0.28 -63.07
N ASP A 413 -44.37 -0.87 -63.74
CA ASP A 413 -44.04 -1.04 -65.16
C ASP A 413 -45.11 -1.93 -65.81
N LYS A 414 -45.61 -1.52 -66.98
CA LYS A 414 -46.64 -2.27 -67.72
C LYS A 414 -46.04 -3.42 -68.53
N THR A 415 -44.78 -3.29 -68.96
CA THR A 415 -44.12 -4.12 -69.97
C THR A 415 -43.54 -5.43 -69.40
N ARG A 416 -43.10 -5.40 -68.14
CA ARG A 416 -42.53 -6.54 -67.43
C ARG A 416 -43.44 -7.06 -66.34
N PHE A 417 -43.28 -8.34 -66.01
CA PHE A 417 -43.82 -8.93 -64.80
C PHE A 417 -42.84 -8.64 -63.66
N ILE A 418 -43.36 -8.40 -62.46
CA ILE A 418 -42.54 -8.34 -61.24
C ILE A 418 -42.23 -9.79 -60.83
N TYR A 419 -41.07 -10.05 -60.20
CA TYR A 419 -40.64 -11.40 -59.75
C TYR A 419 -41.77 -12.23 -59.10
N ILE A 420 -42.57 -11.59 -58.24
CA ILE A 420 -43.77 -12.17 -57.65
C ILE A 420 -44.75 -12.69 -58.72
N GLU A 421 -45.15 -11.87 -59.70
CA GLU A 421 -46.04 -12.32 -60.78
C GLU A 421 -45.41 -13.41 -61.68
N GLU A 422 -44.09 -13.52 -61.75
CA GLU A 422 -43.42 -14.59 -62.50
C GLU A 422 -43.47 -15.93 -61.78
N MET A 423 -43.14 -15.96 -60.48
CA MET A 423 -43.33 -17.16 -59.64
C MET A 423 -44.79 -17.64 -59.67
N LEU A 424 -45.74 -16.71 -59.72
CA LEU A 424 -47.18 -17.02 -59.73
C LEU A 424 -47.68 -17.61 -61.07
N LYS A 425 -46.94 -17.44 -62.19
CA LYS A 425 -47.24 -18.15 -63.46
C LYS A 425 -47.00 -19.66 -63.38
N CYS A 426 -46.11 -20.10 -62.50
CA CYS A 426 -45.78 -21.53 -62.32
C CYS A 426 -46.92 -22.35 -61.70
N LEU A 427 -48.03 -21.70 -61.33
CA LEU A 427 -49.20 -22.33 -60.74
C LEU A 427 -50.34 -22.37 -61.75
N GLU A 428 -50.78 -23.59 -62.08
CA GLU A 428 -51.73 -23.86 -63.16
C GLU A 428 -53.19 -23.54 -62.78
N TYR A 429 -53.44 -22.30 -62.35
CA TYR A 429 -54.76 -21.79 -61.92
C TYR A 429 -55.86 -22.06 -62.95
N ASN A 430 -55.54 -22.07 -64.24
CA ASN A 430 -56.48 -22.41 -65.32
C ASN A 430 -56.97 -23.87 -65.25
N GLN A 431 -56.08 -24.84 -64.93
CA GLN A 431 -56.48 -26.23 -64.72
C GLN A 431 -57.36 -26.38 -63.47
N TYR A 432 -57.03 -25.66 -62.39
CA TYR A 432 -57.84 -25.66 -61.16
C TYR A 432 -59.26 -25.12 -61.41
N ILE A 433 -59.38 -23.94 -62.03
CA ILE A 433 -60.69 -23.34 -62.36
C ILE A 433 -61.47 -24.22 -63.35
N ALA A 434 -60.80 -24.89 -64.29
CA ALA A 434 -61.45 -25.88 -65.16
C ALA A 434 -62.01 -27.07 -64.35
N LYS A 435 -61.22 -27.67 -63.45
CA LYS A 435 -61.65 -28.78 -62.57
C LYS A 435 -62.85 -28.38 -61.68
N VAL A 436 -62.83 -27.19 -61.08
CA VAL A 436 -63.95 -26.67 -60.28
C VAL A 436 -65.22 -26.52 -61.14
N LYS A 437 -65.09 -26.00 -62.37
CA LYS A 437 -66.21 -25.88 -63.31
C LYS A 437 -66.76 -27.21 -63.84
N THR A 438 -65.94 -28.27 -63.90
CA THR A 438 -66.43 -29.61 -64.29
C THR A 438 -67.06 -30.37 -63.12
N VAL A 439 -66.61 -30.15 -61.89
CA VAL A 439 -67.27 -30.71 -60.68
C VAL A 439 -68.64 -30.06 -60.43
N CYS A 440 -68.77 -28.77 -60.73
CA CYS A 440 -70.03 -28.03 -60.59
C CYS A 440 -70.98 -28.23 -61.80
N LYS A 441 -71.44 -29.47 -62.03
CA LYS A 441 -72.59 -29.78 -62.89
C LYS A 441 -73.71 -30.53 -62.18
N ASP A 442 -73.36 -31.53 -61.36
CA ASP A 442 -74.33 -32.41 -60.69
C ASP A 442 -74.28 -32.25 -59.16
N CYS A 443 -74.49 -31.02 -58.68
CA CYS A 443 -74.53 -30.75 -57.23
C CYS A 443 -75.74 -29.90 -56.80
N GLN A 444 -76.70 -30.53 -56.15
CA GLN A 444 -77.26 -29.91 -54.95
C GLN A 444 -76.10 -29.65 -53.99
N ILE A 445 -76.09 -28.49 -53.32
CA ILE A 445 -74.88 -27.96 -52.68
C ILE A 445 -74.53 -28.77 -51.41
N ASP A 446 -73.65 -29.77 -51.52
CA ASP A 446 -72.94 -30.27 -50.34
C ASP A 446 -71.97 -29.21 -49.84
N ARG A 447 -72.25 -28.71 -48.64
CA ARG A 447 -71.78 -27.41 -48.16
C ARG A 447 -70.44 -27.49 -47.41
N LYS A 448 -69.57 -28.44 -47.76
CA LYS A 448 -68.24 -28.62 -47.13
C LYS A 448 -67.20 -29.40 -47.95
N CYS A 449 -66.65 -28.78 -49.01
CA CYS A 449 -65.28 -29.12 -49.40
C CYS A 449 -64.31 -28.71 -48.26
N SER A 450 -63.83 -29.69 -47.50
CA SER A 450 -62.92 -29.48 -46.35
C SER A 450 -61.53 -28.99 -46.78
N LEU A 451 -61.15 -29.29 -48.01
CA LEU A 451 -59.94 -28.83 -48.71
C LEU A 451 -60.35 -28.38 -50.12
N ILE A 452 -59.74 -27.29 -50.57
CA ILE A 452 -59.94 -26.62 -51.87
C ILE A 452 -59.17 -27.37 -52.98
N PHE A 453 -57.96 -27.85 -52.71
CA PHE A 453 -57.02 -28.40 -53.69
C PHE A 453 -56.99 -29.94 -53.74
N ARG A 454 -58.05 -30.59 -53.26
CA ARG A 454 -58.18 -32.05 -53.19
C ARG A 454 -57.92 -32.74 -54.54
N ASN A 455 -57.15 -33.82 -54.52
CA ASN A 455 -56.66 -34.56 -55.69
C ASN A 455 -55.80 -33.70 -56.65
N THR A 456 -54.96 -32.82 -56.11
CA THR A 456 -53.90 -32.09 -56.84
C THR A 456 -52.59 -32.11 -56.04
N TYR A 457 -51.47 -31.80 -56.69
CA TYR A 457 -50.15 -31.69 -56.04
C TYR A 457 -50.16 -30.76 -54.80
N PHE A 458 -50.95 -29.69 -54.85
CA PHE A 458 -51.05 -28.67 -53.80
C PHE A 458 -52.00 -29.05 -52.64
N GLU A 459 -52.67 -30.22 -52.68
CA GLU A 459 -53.48 -30.70 -51.54
C GLU A 459 -52.64 -30.82 -50.26
N LYS A 460 -51.37 -31.25 -50.40
CA LYS A 460 -50.44 -31.38 -49.26
C LYS A 460 -50.19 -30.02 -48.62
N CYS A 461 -49.84 -29.01 -49.41
CA CYS A 461 -49.61 -27.65 -48.94
C CYS A 461 -50.86 -27.05 -48.28
N GLU A 462 -52.07 -27.31 -48.81
CA GLU A 462 -53.29 -26.81 -48.17
C GLU A 462 -53.59 -27.50 -46.83
N LYS A 463 -53.34 -28.81 -46.72
CA LYS A 463 -53.43 -29.51 -45.42
C LYS A 463 -52.50 -28.87 -44.40
N GLU A 464 -51.24 -28.65 -44.78
CA GLU A 464 -50.22 -28.01 -43.94
C GLU A 464 -50.63 -26.59 -43.52
N ILE A 465 -51.13 -25.74 -44.44
CA ILE A 465 -51.69 -24.42 -44.11
C ILE A 465 -52.84 -24.53 -43.10
N ARG A 466 -53.81 -25.44 -43.31
CA ARG A 466 -54.94 -25.60 -42.39
C ARG A 466 -54.54 -26.22 -41.06
N GLU A 467 -53.43 -26.96 -41.00
CA GLU A 467 -52.83 -27.49 -39.77
C GLU A 467 -52.09 -26.38 -39.01
N PHE A 468 -51.33 -25.54 -39.71
CA PHE A 468 -50.68 -24.35 -39.16
C PHE A 468 -51.71 -23.33 -38.63
N GLU A 469 -52.79 -23.05 -39.38
CA GLU A 469 -53.89 -22.23 -38.87
C GLU A 469 -54.52 -22.82 -37.59
N ARG A 470 -54.67 -24.14 -37.48
CA ARG A 470 -55.16 -24.80 -36.25
C ARG A 470 -54.15 -24.68 -35.11
N SER A 471 -52.86 -24.77 -35.39
CA SER A 471 -51.77 -24.62 -34.41
C SER A 471 -51.65 -23.19 -33.89
N LEU A 472 -51.80 -22.18 -34.76
CA LEU A 472 -51.92 -20.77 -34.38
C LEU A 472 -53.17 -20.51 -33.52
N ARG A 473 -54.35 -20.96 -33.97
CA ARG A 473 -55.63 -20.78 -33.24
C ARG A 473 -55.66 -21.51 -31.89
N SER A 474 -54.81 -22.52 -31.69
CA SER A 474 -54.64 -23.23 -30.41
C SER A 474 -53.46 -22.74 -29.57
N GLY A 475 -52.78 -21.65 -29.98
CA GLY A 475 -51.70 -21.03 -29.21
C GLY A 475 -50.41 -21.84 -29.11
N LYS A 476 -50.27 -22.93 -29.88
CA LYS A 476 -49.10 -23.83 -29.81
C LYS A 476 -47.86 -23.31 -30.55
N VAL A 477 -48.01 -22.27 -31.35
CA VAL A 477 -46.89 -21.60 -32.06
C VAL A 477 -46.65 -20.25 -31.40
N HIS A 478 -45.54 -20.14 -30.67
CA HIS A 478 -45.05 -18.84 -30.21
C HIS A 478 -44.50 -18.05 -31.41
N ILE A 479 -45.29 -17.13 -31.95
CA ILE A 479 -44.75 -16.06 -32.81
C ILE A 479 -43.85 -15.20 -31.93
N SER A 480 -42.54 -15.32 -32.11
CA SER A 480 -41.56 -14.44 -31.48
C SER A 480 -41.71 -13.03 -32.05
N LYS A 481 -42.48 -12.19 -31.35
CA LYS A 481 -42.47 -10.74 -31.58
C LYS A 481 -41.10 -10.19 -31.18
N ASN A 482 -40.12 -10.34 -32.07
CA ASN A 482 -38.78 -9.78 -31.92
C ASN A 482 -38.86 -8.26 -32.08
N ILE A 483 -39.17 -7.61 -30.96
CA ILE A 483 -38.44 -6.47 -30.41
C ILE A 483 -37.69 -5.66 -31.49
N VAL A 484 -38.36 -4.65 -32.02
CA VAL A 484 -37.69 -3.43 -32.50
C VAL A 484 -37.83 -2.41 -31.36
N ASN A 485 -36.74 -2.24 -30.61
CA ASN A 485 -36.49 -1.22 -29.59
C ASN A 485 -34.97 -1.07 -29.47
#